data_AF-A0A268FET4-F1
#
_entry.id   AF-A0A268FET4-F1
#
_cell.length_a   1.000
_cell.length_b   1.000
_cell.length_c   1.000
_cell.angle_alpha   90.00
_cell.angle_beta   90.00
_cell.angle_gamma   90.00
#
_symmetry.space_group_name_H-M   'P 1'
#
loop_
_entity.id
_entity.type
_entity.pdbx_description
1 polymer ?
#
loop_
_entity_poly.entity_id
_entity_poly.type
_entity_poly.pdbx_seq_one_letter_code
_entity_poly.pdbx_strand_id
1 'polypeptide(L)'
;MNVSSYFQNATIDELKKGYIENSDSYLCLLCGEEIEKGVIYPEGGRLYEAEKYMKRHIEDVHQSVFHYLLSLDKKLTGLTEHQTKLLELFYQGKRDEEVKEELKIGSASTIRHHRFALKEKERQAKNFLAIMELLKEKDHHAPSFVPVHPTAVMVDDRYNITEEEQEKIVAKYFNNGILSKFPIKQKQKLGVLREIAKYLDAQESYTEKQLNQHLKTIYDDYVLIRRYLIEYGFLDRKADGSLYWLKK
;
A
#
# COMPACT_ATOMS: atom_id res chain seq x y z
N MET A 1 -10.68 8.03 -3.29
CA MET A 1 -9.33 8.53 -3.65
C MET A 1 -8.32 7.42 -3.43
N ASN A 2 -7.24 7.32 -4.23
CA ASN A 2 -6.35 6.15 -4.18
C ASN A 2 -5.23 6.35 -3.14
N VAL A 3 -5.32 5.65 -2.01
CA VAL A 3 -4.33 5.62 -0.91
C VAL A 3 -2.91 5.42 -1.42
N SER A 4 -2.75 4.60 -2.45
CA SER A 4 -1.46 4.35 -3.10
C SER A 4 -0.78 5.61 -3.64
N SER A 5 -1.54 6.60 -4.10
CA SER A 5 -0.97 7.83 -4.65
C SER A 5 -0.45 8.74 -3.52
N TYR A 6 -1.22 8.89 -2.44
CA TYR A 6 -0.78 9.65 -1.28
C TYR A 6 0.43 9.02 -0.61
N PHE A 7 0.44 7.71 -0.45
CA PHE A 7 1.57 7.00 0.16
C PHE A 7 2.89 7.21 -0.62
N GLN A 8 2.84 7.25 -1.95
CA GLN A 8 4.05 7.44 -2.78
C GLN A 8 4.55 8.88 -2.83
N ASN A 9 3.65 9.85 -2.70
CA ASN A 9 3.98 11.27 -2.73
C ASN A 9 4.24 11.86 -1.34
N ALA A 10 3.95 11.08 -0.28
CA ALA A 10 4.18 11.50 1.09
C ALA A 10 5.66 11.74 1.37
N THR A 11 5.94 12.82 2.09
CA THR A 11 7.26 13.11 2.64
C THR A 11 7.67 12.04 3.66
N ILE A 12 8.96 11.95 3.96
CA ILE A 12 9.47 11.01 4.98
C ILE A 12 8.81 11.24 6.35
N ASP A 13 8.52 12.50 6.71
CA ASP A 13 7.88 12.81 7.98
C ASP A 13 6.38 12.46 8.01
N GLU A 14 5.66 12.63 6.90
CA GLU A 14 4.29 12.14 6.77
C GLU A 14 4.24 10.61 6.81
N LEU A 15 5.15 9.94 6.10
CA LEU A 15 5.28 8.48 6.16
C LEU A 15 5.54 7.99 7.59
N LYS A 16 6.45 8.63 8.34
CA LYS A 16 6.74 8.29 9.74
C LYS A 16 5.53 8.50 10.68
N LYS A 17 4.72 9.52 10.43
CA LYS A 17 3.46 9.75 11.17
C LYS A 17 2.38 8.73 10.78
N GLY A 18 2.39 8.29 9.52
CA GLY A 18 1.41 7.37 8.95
C GLY A 18 0.12 8.04 8.47
N TYR A 19 0.05 9.37 8.44
CA TYR A 19 -1.10 10.11 7.94
C TYR A 19 -0.68 11.44 7.33
N ILE A 20 -1.51 11.97 6.44
CA ILE A 20 -1.44 13.35 5.96
C ILE A 20 -2.57 14.17 6.57
N GLU A 21 -2.33 15.47 6.69
CA GLU A 21 -3.30 16.42 7.19
C GLU A 21 -3.86 17.24 6.02
N ASN A 22 -5.17 17.17 5.81
CA ASN A 22 -5.90 18.00 4.87
C ASN A 22 -6.53 19.20 5.60
N SER A 23 -7.25 20.07 4.87
CA SER A 23 -7.95 21.21 5.47
C SER A 23 -8.90 20.76 6.59
N ASP A 24 -9.73 19.76 6.31
CA ASP A 24 -10.87 19.38 7.14
C ASP A 24 -10.76 17.95 7.70
N SER A 25 -9.67 17.24 7.42
CA SER A 25 -9.52 15.84 7.81
C SER A 25 -8.06 15.41 8.00
N TYR A 26 -7.87 14.24 8.60
CA TYR A 26 -6.63 13.46 8.56
C TYR A 26 -6.86 12.20 7.73
N LEU A 27 -5.96 11.90 6.79
CA LEU A 27 -6.02 10.70 5.96
C LEU A 27 -4.90 9.75 6.34
N CYS A 28 -5.25 8.53 6.75
CA CYS A 28 -4.31 7.45 7.03
C CYS A 28 -3.62 7.01 5.74
N LEU A 29 -2.30 7.12 5.68
CA LEU A 29 -1.50 6.71 4.53
C LEU A 29 -1.43 5.20 4.36
N LEU A 30 -1.67 4.45 5.44
CA LEU A 30 -1.53 3.00 5.46
C LEU A 30 -2.78 2.31 4.90
N CYS A 31 -3.93 3.00 4.90
CA CYS A 31 -5.20 2.31 4.70
C CYS A 31 -6.32 3.17 4.11
N GLY A 32 -6.12 4.49 4.03
CA GLY A 32 -7.09 5.43 3.48
C GLY A 32 -8.21 5.84 4.41
N GLU A 33 -8.16 5.47 5.70
CA GLU A 33 -9.09 5.97 6.69
C GLU A 33 -9.05 7.49 6.76
N GLU A 34 -10.21 8.13 6.72
CA GLU A 34 -10.32 9.58 6.83
C GLU A 34 -11.02 9.94 8.13
N ILE A 35 -10.40 10.81 8.92
CA ILE A 35 -10.90 11.26 10.22
C ILE A 35 -11.13 12.76 10.13
N GLU A 36 -12.40 13.16 10.11
CA GLU A 36 -12.86 14.55 10.02
C GLU A 36 -12.46 15.36 11.26
N LYS A 37 -11.98 16.59 11.04
CA LYS A 37 -11.65 17.57 12.08
C LYS A 37 -12.91 18.22 12.64
N GLY A 38 -12.81 18.78 13.85
CA GLY A 38 -13.96 19.40 14.53
C GLY A 38 -14.96 18.40 15.13
N VAL A 39 -14.83 17.12 14.82
CA VAL A 39 -15.56 16.02 15.45
C VAL A 39 -14.75 15.48 16.64
N ILE A 40 -15.46 15.14 17.72
CA ILE A 40 -14.90 14.46 18.89
C ILE A 40 -15.28 12.98 18.82
N TYR A 41 -14.27 12.12 18.81
CA TYR A 41 -14.43 10.68 18.61
C TYR A 41 -14.47 9.95 19.97
N PRO A 42 -15.58 9.29 20.32
CA PRO A 42 -15.68 8.50 21.54
C PRO A 42 -15.11 7.09 21.32
N GLU A 43 -14.15 6.68 22.14
CA GLU A 43 -13.59 5.32 22.13
C GLU A 43 -13.17 4.89 23.53
N GLY A 44 -13.54 3.68 23.96
CA GLY A 44 -13.14 3.13 25.27
C GLY A 44 -13.55 3.99 26.47
N GLY A 45 -14.66 4.73 26.37
CA GLY A 45 -15.13 5.65 27.40
C GLY A 45 -14.34 6.97 27.49
N ARG A 46 -13.46 7.26 26.52
CA ARG A 46 -12.73 8.51 26.40
C ARG A 46 -13.13 9.25 25.13
N LEU A 47 -12.94 10.56 25.14
CA LEU A 47 -13.20 11.44 24.00
C LEU A 47 -11.86 11.90 23.43
N TYR A 48 -11.70 11.79 22.12
CA TYR A 48 -10.47 12.13 21.41
C TYR A 48 -10.71 13.17 20.33
N GLU A 49 -9.78 14.11 20.21
CA GLU A 49 -9.69 14.97 19.03
C GLU A 49 -9.22 14.15 17.82
N ALA A 50 -9.60 14.60 16.62
CA ALA A 50 -9.34 13.93 15.34
C ALA A 50 -7.89 13.44 15.16
N GLU A 51 -6.89 14.29 15.44
CA GLU A 51 -5.48 13.91 15.27
C GLU A 51 -5.08 12.77 16.24
N LYS A 52 -5.52 12.84 17.50
CA LYS A 52 -5.24 11.80 18.49
C LYS A 52 -5.95 10.50 18.14
N TYR A 53 -7.18 10.60 17.63
CA TYR A 53 -7.94 9.46 17.14
C TYR A 53 -7.24 8.79 15.94
N MET A 54 -6.67 9.57 15.00
CA MET A 54 -5.87 9.04 13.89
C MET A 54 -4.63 8.27 14.36
N LYS A 55 -3.89 8.80 15.34
CA LYS A 55 -2.74 8.08 15.92
C LYS A 55 -3.16 6.75 16.56
N ARG A 56 -4.31 6.73 17.23
CA ARG A 56 -4.87 5.50 17.82
C ARG A 56 -5.33 4.50 16.75
N HIS A 57 -6.01 4.96 15.71
CA HIS A 57 -6.35 4.12 14.56
C HIS A 57 -5.11 3.42 13.99
N ILE A 58 -3.98 4.14 13.84
CA ILE A 58 -2.73 3.53 13.36
C ILE A 58 -2.20 2.46 14.33
N GLU A 59 -2.22 2.73 15.63
CA GLU A 59 -1.80 1.76 16.65
C GLU A 59 -2.70 0.51 16.68
N ASP A 60 -4.01 0.70 16.61
CA ASP A 60 -5.00 -0.37 16.81
C ASP A 60 -5.23 -1.20 15.53
N VAL A 61 -5.19 -0.57 14.35
CA VAL A 61 -5.44 -1.25 13.06
C VAL A 61 -4.15 -1.72 12.39
N HIS A 62 -3.06 -0.95 12.53
CA HIS A 62 -1.80 -1.22 11.83
C HIS A 62 -0.63 -1.61 12.73
N GLN A 63 -0.87 -1.75 14.04
CA GLN A 63 0.11 -1.99 15.10
C GLN A 63 1.08 -0.81 15.29
N SER A 64 1.81 -0.43 14.25
CA SER A 64 2.49 0.86 14.12
C SER A 64 2.90 1.08 12.67
N VAL A 65 3.25 2.32 12.34
CA VAL A 65 3.85 2.67 11.04
C VAL A 65 5.06 1.78 10.72
N PHE A 66 5.91 1.51 11.70
CA PHE A 66 7.09 0.67 11.52
C PHE A 66 6.74 -0.76 11.09
N HIS A 67 5.80 -1.40 11.78
CA HIS A 67 5.39 -2.77 11.46
C HIS A 67 4.67 -2.83 10.11
N TYR A 68 3.84 -1.84 9.81
CA TYR A 68 3.22 -1.73 8.49
C TYR A 68 4.27 -1.64 7.37
N LEU A 69 5.24 -0.74 7.48
CA LEU A 69 6.31 -0.60 6.47
C LEU A 69 7.14 -1.89 6.30
N LEU A 70 7.38 -2.63 7.39
CA LEU A 70 8.06 -3.93 7.34
C LEU A 70 7.22 -5.04 6.71
N SER A 71 5.89 -4.92 6.74
CA SER A 71 4.95 -5.89 6.18
C SER A 71 4.77 -5.77 4.66
N LEU A 72 5.20 -4.64 4.07
CA LEU A 72 5.15 -4.41 2.62
C LEU A 72 5.99 -5.42 1.85
N ASP A 73 5.59 -5.70 0.60
CA ASP A 73 6.31 -6.66 -0.25
C ASP A 73 7.80 -6.28 -0.42
N LYS A 74 8.66 -7.30 -0.51
CA LYS A 74 10.12 -7.11 -0.67
C LYS A 74 10.49 -6.27 -1.90
N LYS A 75 9.63 -6.19 -2.93
CA LYS A 75 9.84 -5.34 -4.10
C LYS A 75 9.57 -3.86 -3.82
N LEU A 76 8.79 -3.54 -2.79
CA LEU A 76 8.56 -2.18 -2.31
C LEU A 76 9.65 -1.75 -1.31
N THR A 77 10.01 -2.63 -0.37
CA THR A 77 10.98 -2.30 0.69
C THR A 77 12.44 -2.58 0.31
N GLY A 78 12.67 -3.47 -0.65
CA GLY A 78 13.97 -4.02 -0.98
C GLY A 78 14.58 -4.85 0.17
N LEU A 79 13.79 -5.26 1.17
CA LEU A 79 14.26 -6.02 2.34
C LEU A 79 14.01 -7.52 2.14
N THR A 80 14.99 -8.34 2.52
CA THR A 80 14.78 -9.80 2.63
C THR A 80 14.03 -10.15 3.91
N GLU A 81 13.38 -11.31 3.95
CA GLU A 81 12.69 -11.79 5.17
C GLU A 81 13.61 -11.78 6.40
N HIS A 82 14.88 -12.15 6.20
CA HIS A 82 15.88 -12.10 7.26
C HIS A 82 16.16 -10.67 7.75
N GLN A 83 16.27 -9.70 6.83
CA GLN A 83 16.46 -8.29 7.17
C GLN A 83 15.24 -7.71 7.88
N THR A 84 14.02 -8.07 7.46
CA THR A 84 12.77 -7.68 8.12
C THR A 84 12.76 -8.13 9.58
N LYS A 85 13.12 -9.40 9.85
CA LYS A 85 13.15 -9.92 11.22
C LYS A 85 14.23 -9.25 12.07
N LEU A 86 15.42 -9.00 11.51
CA LEU A 86 16.48 -8.25 12.19
C LEU A 86 16.01 -6.84 12.60
N LEU A 87 15.39 -6.11 11.67
CA LEU A 87 14.88 -4.76 11.93
C LEU A 87 13.79 -4.75 13.01
N GLU A 88 12.90 -5.74 13.01
CA GLU A 88 11.87 -5.91 14.05
C GLU A 88 12.50 -6.05 15.45
N LEU A 89 13.52 -6.90 15.60
CA LEU A 89 14.20 -7.10 16.88
C LEU A 89 15.01 -5.86 17.31
N PHE A 90 15.61 -5.16 16.35
CA PHE A 90 16.30 -3.89 16.64
C PHE A 90 15.34 -2.80 17.10
N TYR A 91 14.14 -2.75 16.51
CA TYR A 91 13.09 -1.80 16.90
C TYR A 91 12.54 -2.08 18.29
N GLN A 92 12.47 -3.35 18.69
CA GLN A 92 12.16 -3.76 20.05
C GLN A 92 13.27 -3.40 21.07
N GLY A 93 14.41 -2.86 20.63
CA GLY A 93 15.51 -2.45 21.50
C GLY A 93 16.40 -3.61 21.96
N LYS A 94 16.31 -4.79 21.35
CA LYS A 94 17.12 -5.96 21.73
C LYS A 94 18.61 -5.72 21.47
N ARG A 95 19.45 -6.21 22.40
CA ARG A 95 20.91 -6.18 22.27
C ARG A 95 21.38 -7.28 21.31
N ASP A 96 22.61 -7.14 20.82
CA ASP A 96 23.14 -8.04 19.80
C ASP A 96 23.19 -9.51 20.23
N GLU A 97 23.43 -9.79 21.52
CA GLU A 97 23.38 -11.15 22.07
C GLU A 97 21.96 -11.75 22.04
N GLU A 98 20.95 -10.95 22.38
CA GLU A 98 19.54 -11.37 22.38
C GLU A 98 19.06 -11.64 20.95
N VAL A 99 19.44 -10.77 20.00
CA VAL A 99 19.13 -10.95 18.58
C VAL A 99 19.81 -12.20 18.02
N LYS A 100 21.07 -12.43 18.40
CA LYS A 100 21.83 -13.62 18.01
C LYS A 100 21.13 -14.90 18.46
N GLU A 101 20.69 -14.96 19.72
CA GLU A 101 20.00 -16.12 20.29
C GLU A 101 18.67 -16.39 19.59
N GLU A 102 17.87 -15.35 19.37
CA GLU A 102 16.53 -15.48 18.79
C GLU A 102 16.55 -15.87 17.31
N LEU A 103 17.50 -15.32 16.54
CA LEU A 103 17.66 -15.66 15.13
C LEU A 103 18.58 -16.87 14.89
N LYS A 104 19.11 -17.47 15.96
CA LYS A 104 20.07 -18.58 15.92
C LYS A 104 21.28 -18.29 15.01
N ILE A 105 21.77 -17.05 15.05
CA ILE A 105 22.94 -16.62 14.28
C ILE A 105 24.21 -17.01 15.05
N GLY A 106 25.26 -17.45 14.34
CA GLY A 106 26.44 -18.02 14.98
C GLY A 106 27.27 -17.05 15.85
N SER A 107 27.14 -15.74 15.67
CA SER A 107 27.93 -14.77 16.45
C SER A 107 27.30 -13.37 16.55
N ALA A 108 27.58 -12.67 17.65
CA ALA A 108 27.17 -11.26 17.83
C ALA A 108 27.92 -10.30 16.88
N SER A 109 29.12 -10.67 16.40
CA SER A 109 29.81 -9.90 15.35
C SER A 109 29.03 -9.91 14.03
N THR A 110 28.36 -11.01 13.69
CA THR A 110 27.46 -11.06 12.53
C THR A 110 26.30 -10.08 12.68
N ILE A 111 25.71 -9.92 13.87
CA ILE A 111 24.64 -8.94 14.12
C ILE A 111 25.14 -7.50 13.90
N ARG A 112 26.33 -7.18 14.44
CA ARG A 112 26.96 -5.87 14.21
C ARG A 112 27.20 -5.60 12.74
N HIS A 113 27.66 -6.60 11.99
CA HIS A 113 27.82 -6.49 10.54
C HIS A 113 26.48 -6.22 9.83
N HIS A 114 25.40 -6.90 10.20
CA HIS A 114 24.07 -6.62 9.66
C HIS A 114 23.60 -5.19 9.95
N ARG A 115 23.77 -4.69 11.19
CA ARG A 115 23.45 -3.30 11.54
C ARG A 115 24.24 -2.31 10.68
N PHE A 116 25.54 -2.55 10.51
CA PHE A 116 26.40 -1.72 9.68
C PHE A 116 25.92 -1.69 8.22
N ALA A 117 25.65 -2.85 7.63
CA ALA A 117 25.16 -2.96 6.26
C ALA A 117 23.79 -2.27 6.06
N LEU A 118 22.88 -2.38 7.03
CA LEU A 118 21.59 -1.69 7.00
C LEU A 118 21.75 -0.17 7.09
N LYS A 119 22.65 0.33 7.95
CA LYS A 119 22.98 1.75 8.04
C LYS A 119 23.65 2.29 6.78
N GLU A 120 24.48 1.48 6.13
CA GLU A 120 25.06 1.84 4.85
C GLU A 120 23.99 1.92 3.75
N LYS A 121 23.06 0.96 3.73
CA LYS A 121 21.90 0.99 2.82
C LYS A 121 21.02 2.23 3.04
N GLU A 122 20.79 2.65 4.29
CA GLU A 122 20.07 3.89 4.62
C GLU A 122 20.74 5.12 4.00
N ARG A 123 22.07 5.24 4.12
CA ARG A 123 22.84 6.35 3.50
C ARG A 123 22.76 6.31 1.98
N GLN A 124 22.91 5.12 1.39
CA GLN A 124 22.82 4.93 -0.06
C GLN A 124 21.42 5.30 -0.57
N ALA A 125 20.36 4.88 0.12
CA ALA A 125 18.98 5.21 -0.24
C ALA A 125 18.74 6.73 -0.20
N LYS A 126 19.25 7.42 0.83
CA LYS A 126 19.17 8.89 0.91
C LYS A 126 19.85 9.57 -0.27
N ASN A 127 21.09 9.18 -0.58
CA ASN A 127 21.83 9.77 -1.70
C ASN A 127 21.17 9.45 -3.05
N PHE A 128 20.69 8.22 -3.21
CA PHE A 128 20.00 7.80 -4.43
C PHE A 128 18.70 8.57 -4.64
N LEU A 129 17.89 8.75 -3.60
CA LEU A 129 16.66 9.54 -3.66
C LEU A 129 16.95 10.97 -4.14
N ALA A 130 17.97 11.62 -3.56
CA ALA A 130 18.37 12.96 -3.98
C ALA A 130 18.81 13.01 -5.46
N ILE A 131 19.57 12.02 -5.92
CA ILE A 131 19.97 11.92 -7.35
C ILE A 131 18.73 11.79 -8.24
N MET A 132 17.75 10.96 -7.85
CA MET A 132 16.52 10.76 -8.62
C MET A 132 15.65 12.01 -8.69
N GLU A 133 15.55 12.77 -7.60
CA GLU A 133 14.84 14.06 -7.58
C GLU A 133 15.49 15.08 -8.51
N LEU A 134 16.82 15.24 -8.42
CA LEU A 134 17.58 16.12 -9.32
C LEU A 134 17.44 15.72 -10.80
N LEU A 135 17.34 14.42 -11.09
CA LEU A 135 17.11 13.94 -12.45
C LEU A 135 15.72 14.34 -12.96
N LYS A 136 14.67 14.19 -12.13
CA LYS A 136 13.29 14.59 -12.47
C LYS A 136 13.15 16.08 -12.75
N GLU A 137 13.92 16.93 -12.06
CA GLU A 137 13.93 18.38 -12.30
C GLU A 137 14.42 18.76 -13.71
N LYS A 138 15.25 17.91 -14.33
CA LYS A 138 15.85 18.14 -15.65
C LYS A 138 15.16 17.36 -16.77
N ASP A 139 14.61 16.19 -16.45
CA ASP A 139 14.03 15.30 -17.44
C ASP A 139 12.52 15.48 -17.56
N HIS A 140 12.11 16.47 -18.37
CA HIS A 140 10.70 16.70 -18.71
C HIS A 140 10.13 15.68 -19.72
N HIS A 141 10.95 14.77 -20.24
CA HIS A 141 10.53 13.78 -21.24
C HIS A 141 10.39 12.37 -20.63
N ALA A 142 10.83 12.17 -19.38
CA ALA A 142 10.62 10.93 -18.67
C ALA A 142 9.12 10.60 -18.60
N PRO A 143 8.69 9.41 -19.05
CA PRO A 143 7.31 9.02 -18.93
C PRO A 143 6.93 8.89 -17.45
N SER A 144 5.81 9.50 -17.08
CA SER A 144 5.23 9.31 -15.74
C SER A 144 4.67 7.90 -15.64
N PHE A 145 5.15 7.13 -14.66
CA PHE A 145 4.70 5.76 -14.42
C PHE A 145 3.57 5.74 -13.41
N VAL A 146 2.59 4.86 -13.63
CA VAL A 146 1.50 4.64 -12.68
C VAL A 146 2.06 3.99 -11.41
N PRO A 147 1.80 4.58 -10.24
CA PRO A 147 2.08 4.00 -8.94
C PRO A 147 1.74 2.50 -8.79
N VAL A 148 2.70 1.70 -8.31
CA VAL A 148 2.43 0.36 -7.78
C VAL A 148 1.65 0.49 -6.46
N HIS A 149 0.50 -0.18 -6.35
CA HIS A 149 -0.29 -0.13 -5.12
C HIS A 149 0.38 -0.93 -3.99
N PRO A 150 0.30 -0.49 -2.71
CA PRO A 150 0.98 -1.12 -1.58
C PRO A 150 0.67 -2.61 -1.42
N THR A 151 -0.54 -3.01 -1.79
CA THR A 151 -1.09 -4.36 -1.65
C THR A 151 -0.78 -5.29 -2.82
N ALA A 152 0.06 -4.86 -3.76
CA ALA A 152 0.41 -5.62 -4.95
C ALA A 152 1.19 -6.89 -4.61
N VAL A 153 0.65 -8.05 -4.99
CA VAL A 153 1.25 -9.37 -4.70
C VAL A 153 2.27 -9.82 -5.77
N MET A 154 2.15 -9.29 -7.00
CA MET A 154 2.94 -9.72 -8.16
C MET A 154 3.60 -8.54 -8.91
N VAL A 155 4.43 -7.73 -8.25
CA VAL A 155 5.05 -6.54 -8.86
C VAL A 155 6.10 -6.92 -9.92
N ASP A 156 5.68 -7.30 -11.12
CA ASP A 156 6.53 -7.62 -12.28
C ASP A 156 6.33 -6.60 -13.42
N ASP A 157 6.83 -6.89 -14.63
CA ASP A 157 6.70 -6.03 -15.81
C ASP A 157 5.26 -5.59 -16.13
N ARG A 158 4.24 -6.26 -15.58
CA ARG A 158 2.83 -5.85 -15.70
C ARG A 158 2.58 -4.48 -15.10
N TYR A 159 3.34 -4.08 -14.07
CA TYR A 159 3.21 -2.80 -13.37
C TYR A 159 3.95 -1.66 -14.07
N ASN A 160 4.75 -1.97 -15.09
CA ASN A 160 5.45 -0.97 -15.89
C ASN A 160 4.49 -0.27 -16.86
N ILE A 161 3.44 0.39 -16.34
CA ILE A 161 2.40 1.10 -17.08
C ILE A 161 2.64 2.60 -16.91
N THR A 162 2.73 3.35 -18.01
CA THR A 162 2.77 4.82 -17.95
C THR A 162 1.36 5.38 -17.75
N GLU A 163 1.25 6.61 -17.23
CA GLU A 163 -0.05 7.28 -17.07
C GLU A 163 -0.79 7.39 -18.41
N GLU A 164 -0.09 7.74 -19.49
CA GLU A 164 -0.65 7.73 -20.84
C GLU A 164 -1.14 6.34 -21.29
N GLU A 165 -0.38 5.28 -20.99
CA GLU A 165 -0.80 3.92 -21.31
C GLU A 165 -2.04 3.52 -20.52
N GLN A 166 -2.14 3.92 -19.26
CA GLN A 166 -3.33 3.70 -18.43
C GLN A 166 -4.55 4.41 -19.03
N GLU A 167 -4.42 5.67 -19.43
CA GLU A 167 -5.49 6.42 -20.11
C GLU A 167 -5.92 5.73 -21.41
N LYS A 168 -4.95 5.31 -22.23
CA LYS A 168 -5.22 4.54 -23.47
C LYS A 168 -5.93 3.22 -23.18
N ILE A 169 -5.59 2.52 -22.09
CA ILE A 169 -6.27 1.29 -21.66
C ILE A 169 -7.72 1.61 -21.25
N VAL A 170 -7.94 2.65 -20.45
CA VAL A 170 -9.27 3.05 -19.99
C VAL A 170 -10.14 3.46 -21.16
N ALA A 171 -9.66 4.37 -22.02
CA ALA A 171 -10.38 4.82 -23.21
C ALA A 171 -10.69 3.70 -24.20
N LYS A 172 -9.84 2.66 -24.26
CA LYS A 172 -10.06 1.51 -25.14
C LYS A 172 -11.13 0.55 -24.62
N TYR A 173 -11.17 0.31 -23.31
CA TYR A 173 -11.97 -0.77 -22.73
C TYR A 173 -13.23 -0.29 -22.01
N PHE A 174 -13.27 0.95 -21.51
CA PHE A 174 -14.41 1.50 -20.79
C PHE A 174 -15.21 2.47 -21.66
N ASN A 175 -16.53 2.32 -21.61
CA ASN A 175 -17.50 3.27 -22.18
C ASN A 175 -18.47 3.68 -21.07
N ASN A 176 -18.42 4.95 -20.65
CA ASN A 176 -19.27 5.48 -19.57
C ASN A 176 -19.25 4.62 -18.29
N GLY A 177 -18.07 4.15 -17.88
CA GLY A 177 -17.88 3.29 -16.69
C GLY A 177 -18.18 1.80 -16.90
N ILE A 178 -18.69 1.40 -18.06
CA ILE A 178 -18.98 0.01 -18.39
C ILE A 178 -17.81 -0.59 -19.18
N LEU A 179 -17.34 -1.77 -18.75
CA LEU A 179 -16.28 -2.50 -19.41
C LEU A 179 -16.82 -3.24 -20.64
N SER A 180 -16.32 -2.89 -21.82
CA SER A 180 -16.71 -3.51 -23.08
C SER A 180 -16.17 -4.95 -23.23
N LYS A 181 -14.94 -5.20 -22.79
CA LYS A 181 -14.28 -6.50 -22.88
C LYS A 181 -13.16 -6.62 -21.86
N PHE A 182 -13.06 -7.77 -21.21
CA PHE A 182 -11.89 -8.06 -20.37
C PHE A 182 -10.67 -8.44 -21.22
N PRO A 183 -9.52 -7.74 -21.08
CA PRO A 183 -8.34 -7.96 -21.92
C PRO A 183 -7.64 -9.30 -21.63
N ILE A 184 -6.94 -9.82 -22.63
CA ILE A 184 -6.13 -11.05 -22.51
C ILE A 184 -4.72 -10.72 -21.98
N LYS A 185 -4.13 -9.60 -22.43
CA LYS A 185 -2.78 -9.18 -22.06
C LYS A 185 -2.70 -8.75 -20.60
N GLN A 186 -1.73 -9.30 -19.87
CA GLN A 186 -1.55 -9.12 -18.43
C GLN A 186 -1.44 -7.63 -18.01
N LYS A 187 -0.64 -6.83 -18.71
CA LYS A 187 -0.50 -5.38 -18.49
C LYS A 187 -1.84 -4.63 -18.65
N GLN A 188 -2.62 -4.99 -19.66
CA GLN A 188 -3.95 -4.39 -19.88
C GLN A 188 -4.97 -4.85 -18.85
N LYS A 189 -4.91 -6.10 -18.38
CA LYS A 189 -5.73 -6.59 -17.26
C LYS A 189 -5.49 -5.75 -16.01
N LEU A 190 -4.23 -5.52 -15.66
CA LEU A 190 -3.89 -4.68 -14.51
C LEU A 190 -4.48 -3.27 -14.64
N GLY A 191 -4.34 -2.65 -15.82
CA GLY A 191 -4.89 -1.31 -16.04
C GLY A 191 -6.42 -1.27 -15.94
N VAL A 192 -7.11 -2.29 -16.45
CA VAL A 192 -8.58 -2.42 -16.30
C VAL A 192 -8.97 -2.64 -14.84
N LEU A 193 -8.33 -3.58 -14.13
CA LEU A 193 -8.63 -3.87 -12.73
C LEU A 193 -8.41 -2.65 -11.83
N ARG A 194 -7.36 -1.87 -12.10
CA ARG A 194 -7.09 -0.61 -11.41
C ARG A 194 -8.20 0.42 -11.61
N GLU A 195 -8.79 0.48 -12.80
CA GLU A 195 -9.93 1.36 -13.06
C GLU A 195 -11.18 0.86 -12.35
N ILE A 196 -11.46 -0.45 -12.38
CA ILE A 196 -12.60 -1.05 -11.66
C ILE A 196 -12.50 -0.78 -10.15
N ALA A 197 -11.32 -0.91 -9.56
CA ALA A 197 -11.11 -0.69 -8.13
C ALA A 197 -11.50 0.72 -7.66
N LYS A 198 -11.51 1.72 -8.54
CA LYS A 198 -11.95 3.10 -8.21
C LYS A 198 -13.45 3.20 -7.94
N TYR A 199 -14.25 2.26 -8.44
CA TYR A 199 -15.70 2.21 -8.26
C TYR A 199 -16.13 1.49 -6.98
N LEU A 200 -15.17 0.91 -6.24
CA LEU A 200 -15.43 0.27 -4.96
C LEU A 200 -15.10 1.25 -3.82
N ASP A 201 -15.99 1.30 -2.84
CA ASP A 201 -15.76 2.05 -1.59
C ASP A 201 -14.68 1.35 -0.74
N ALA A 202 -13.70 2.13 -0.29
CA ALA A 202 -12.59 1.68 0.55
C ALA A 202 -13.00 1.45 2.01
N GLN A 203 -14.14 1.98 2.44
CA GLN A 203 -14.64 1.87 3.81
C GLN A 203 -15.68 0.78 4.03
N GLU A 204 -16.17 0.17 2.95
CA GLU A 204 -17.18 -0.88 3.04
C GLU A 204 -16.57 -2.28 2.95
N SER A 205 -17.09 -3.18 3.80
CA SER A 205 -17.00 -4.61 3.59
C SER A 205 -18.24 -5.09 2.85
N TYR A 206 -18.04 -5.78 1.74
CA TYR A 206 -19.11 -6.30 0.91
C TYR A 206 -19.36 -7.77 1.22
N THR A 207 -20.62 -8.14 1.39
CA THR A 207 -20.99 -9.54 1.21
C THR A 207 -20.79 -9.95 -0.25
N GLU A 208 -20.70 -11.25 -0.50
CA GLU A 208 -20.57 -11.78 -1.86
C GLU A 208 -21.66 -11.22 -2.80
N LYS A 209 -22.90 -11.14 -2.33
CA LYS A 209 -24.04 -10.65 -3.11
C LYS A 209 -23.93 -9.17 -3.43
N GLN A 210 -23.53 -8.34 -2.46
CA GLN A 210 -23.34 -6.91 -2.66
C GLN A 210 -22.22 -6.67 -3.68
N LEU A 211 -21.06 -7.29 -3.49
CA LEU A 211 -19.93 -7.12 -4.41
C LEU A 211 -20.30 -7.53 -5.83
N ASN A 212 -21.03 -8.65 -5.99
CA ASN A 212 -21.50 -9.09 -7.30
C ASN A 212 -22.45 -8.09 -7.95
N GLN A 213 -23.36 -7.47 -7.18
CA GLN A 213 -24.25 -6.43 -7.69
C GLN A 213 -23.47 -5.21 -8.18
N HIS A 214 -22.47 -4.74 -7.41
CA HIS A 214 -21.61 -3.64 -7.83
C HIS A 214 -20.80 -3.98 -9.08
N LEU A 215 -20.12 -5.13 -9.10
CA LEU A 215 -19.28 -5.50 -10.26
C LEU A 215 -20.11 -5.77 -11.51
N LYS A 216 -21.36 -6.23 -11.37
CA LYS A 216 -22.27 -6.48 -12.50
C LYS A 216 -22.69 -5.21 -13.24
N THR A 217 -22.67 -4.04 -12.58
CA THR A 217 -22.92 -2.76 -13.29
C THR A 217 -21.76 -2.39 -14.22
N ILE A 218 -20.57 -2.97 -13.98
CA ILE A 218 -19.34 -2.69 -14.73
C ILE A 218 -19.10 -3.76 -15.80
N TYR A 219 -19.27 -5.05 -15.49
CA TYR A 219 -19.07 -6.16 -16.43
C TYR A 219 -19.94 -7.37 -16.09
N ASP A 220 -20.55 -7.99 -17.12
CA ASP A 220 -21.46 -9.14 -16.94
C ASP A 220 -20.77 -10.35 -16.27
N ASP A 221 -19.50 -10.61 -16.61
CA ASP A 221 -18.70 -11.64 -15.94
C ASP A 221 -18.02 -11.08 -14.68
N TYR A 222 -18.87 -10.69 -13.73
CA TYR A 222 -18.44 -10.15 -12.43
C TYR A 222 -17.63 -11.16 -11.60
N VAL A 223 -17.82 -12.47 -11.83
CA VAL A 223 -17.07 -13.54 -11.14
C VAL A 223 -15.60 -13.50 -11.56
N LEU A 224 -15.34 -13.34 -12.86
CA LEU A 224 -13.98 -13.18 -13.39
C LEU A 224 -13.29 -11.94 -12.82
N ILE A 225 -13.98 -10.80 -12.80
CA ILE A 225 -13.45 -9.55 -12.25
C ILE A 225 -13.11 -9.71 -10.77
N ARG A 226 -14.04 -10.24 -9.97
CA ARG A 226 -13.83 -10.47 -8.53
C ARG A 226 -12.62 -11.35 -8.26
N ARG A 227 -12.48 -12.45 -9.02
CA ARG A 227 -11.33 -13.35 -8.90
C ARG A 227 -10.02 -12.61 -9.16
N TYR A 228 -9.94 -11.82 -10.22
CA TYR A 228 -8.73 -11.09 -10.56
C TYR A 228 -8.43 -9.92 -9.63
N LEU A 229 -9.44 -9.22 -9.12
CA LEU A 229 -9.23 -8.19 -8.09
C LEU A 229 -8.54 -8.78 -6.86
N ILE A 230 -8.85 -10.02 -6.49
CA ILE A 230 -8.17 -10.73 -5.39
C ILE A 230 -6.77 -11.19 -5.81
N GLU A 231 -6.64 -11.85 -6.96
CA GLU A 231 -5.34 -12.38 -7.44
C GLU A 231 -4.27 -11.29 -7.60
N TYR A 232 -4.67 -10.07 -7.97
CA TYR A 232 -3.75 -8.93 -8.12
C TYR A 232 -3.60 -8.11 -6.84
N GLY A 233 -4.33 -8.43 -5.77
CA GLY A 233 -4.20 -7.77 -4.47
C GLY A 233 -4.99 -6.48 -4.30
N PHE A 234 -5.97 -6.19 -5.16
CA PHE A 234 -6.90 -5.08 -4.96
C PHE A 234 -7.96 -5.38 -3.90
N LEU A 235 -8.45 -6.63 -3.86
CA LEU A 235 -9.41 -7.12 -2.86
C LEU A 235 -8.79 -8.19 -1.98
N ASP A 236 -9.27 -8.27 -0.75
CA ASP A 236 -9.11 -9.43 0.11
C ASP A 236 -10.48 -10.03 0.45
N ARG A 237 -10.48 -11.25 1.00
CA ARG A 237 -11.70 -11.94 1.39
C ARG A 237 -11.51 -12.82 2.62
N LYS A 238 -12.60 -13.08 3.33
CA LYS A 238 -12.64 -14.20 4.28
C LYS A 238 -12.49 -15.53 3.53
N ALA A 239 -11.88 -16.52 4.20
CA ALA A 239 -11.66 -17.85 3.65
C ALA A 239 -12.96 -18.56 3.25
N ASP A 240 -14.06 -18.29 3.98
CA ASP A 240 -15.40 -18.79 3.70
C ASP A 240 -16.13 -18.03 2.57
N GLY A 241 -15.53 -16.96 2.03
CA GLY A 241 -16.12 -16.12 0.99
C GLY A 241 -17.29 -15.26 1.46
N SER A 242 -17.54 -15.16 2.77
CA SER A 242 -18.69 -14.41 3.29
C SER A 242 -18.53 -12.89 3.14
N LEU A 243 -17.29 -12.40 3.17
CA LEU A 243 -16.97 -10.98 3.11
C LEU A 243 -15.75 -10.71 2.22
N TYR A 244 -15.79 -9.56 1.57
CA TYR A 244 -14.79 -9.01 0.67
C TYR A 244 -14.57 -7.53 1.00
N TRP A 245 -13.33 -7.04 0.87
CA TRP A 245 -13.01 -5.63 1.10
C TRP A 245 -11.83 -5.20 0.23
N LEU A 246 -11.73 -3.91 -0.08
CA LEU A 246 -10.53 -3.35 -0.69
C LEU A 246 -9.34 -3.59 0.25
N LYS A 247 -8.30 -4.22 -0.27
CA LYS A 247 -7.10 -4.46 0.49
C LYS A 247 -6.44 -3.11 0.73
N LYS A 248 -6.29 -2.79 2.01
CA LYS A 248 -5.64 -1.59 2.53
C LYS A 248 -4.15 -1.85 2.64
#